data_AF-A0A392Q857-F1
#
_entry.id   AF-A0A392Q857-F1
#
_cell.length_a   1.000
_cell.length_b   1.000
_cell.length_c   1.000
_cell.angle_alpha   90.00
_cell.angle_beta   90.00
_cell.angle_gamma   90.00
#
_symmetry.space_group_name_H-M   'P 1'
#
loop_
_entity.id
_entity.type
_entity.pdbx_description
1 polymer ?
#
loop_
_entity_poly.entity_id
_entity_poly.type
_entity_poly.pdbx_seq_one_letter_code
_entity_poly.pdbx_strand_id
1 'polypeptide(L)' 'VFYKTKAALKLPPNASIPAVFVFGDSIMDTGNNNNMTTPSRCNFPPYGKDFQGGIPTGRFSNGKVPSDLIGNILCNKI' A
#
# COMPACT_ATOMS: atom_id res chain seq x y z
N VAL A 1 3.58 -16.27 -11.84
CA VAL A 1 4.75 -16.35 -10.93
C VAL A 1 4.29 -15.91 -9.55
N PHE A 2 4.12 -16.82 -8.60
CA PHE A 2 3.79 -16.48 -7.22
C PHE A 2 5.09 -16.42 -6.41
N TYR A 3 5.53 -15.22 -6.04
CA TYR A 3 6.67 -15.06 -5.15
C TYR A 3 6.22 -15.38 -3.72
N LYS A 4 6.84 -16.39 -3.10
CA LYS A 4 6.71 -16.65 -1.66
C LYS A 4 7.61 -15.66 -0.93
N THR A 5 7.05 -14.57 -0.43
CA THR A 5 7.78 -13.63 0.42
C THR A 5 7.96 -14.25 1.80
N LYS A 6 9.21 -14.53 2.21
CA LYS A 6 9.50 -14.90 3.60
C LYS A 6 9.52 -13.61 4.43
N ALA A 7 8.56 -13.46 5.34
CA ALA A 7 8.70 -12.49 6.41
C ALA A 7 9.86 -12.93 7.32
N ALA A 8 10.80 -12.02 7.59
CA ALA A 8 11.88 -12.27 8.55
C ALA A 8 11.38 -12.28 10.01
N LEU A 9 10.13 -11.85 10.24
CA LEU A 9 9.52 -11.77 11.56
C LEU A 9 8.58 -12.97 11.77
N LYS A 10 8.88 -13.80 12.77
CA LYS A 10 7.95 -14.81 13.28
C LYS A 10 7.18 -14.21 14.46
N LEU A 11 5.93 -13.83 14.24
CA LEU A 11 5.07 -13.31 15.29
C LEU A 11 4.74 -14.41 16.31
N PRO A 12 4.62 -14.07 17.61
CA PRO A 12 4.09 -15.01 18.59
C PRO A 12 2.64 -15.41 18.22
N PRO A 13 2.19 -16.61 18.64
CA PRO A 13 0.77 -16.97 18.56
C PRO A 13 -0.08 -15.89 19.22
N ASN A 14 -1.19 -15.50 18.58
CA ASN A 14 -2.12 -14.46 19.04
C ASN A 14 -1.53 -13.03 19.19
N ALA A 15 -0.41 -12.74 18.54
CA ALA A 15 0.08 -11.37 18.46
C ALA A 15 -0.78 -10.53 17.52
N SER A 16 -1.32 -9.42 18.04
CA SER A 16 -1.96 -8.38 17.25
C SER A 16 -0.92 -7.33 16.85
N ILE A 17 -0.96 -6.88 15.60
CA ILE A 17 -0.14 -5.76 15.12
C ILE A 17 -1.06 -4.54 15.02
N PRO A 18 -1.04 -3.63 16.02
CA PRO A 18 -1.97 -2.51 16.08
C PRO A 18 -1.71 -1.47 14.98
N ALA A 19 -0.47 -1.37 14.50
CA ALA A 19 -0.08 -0.44 13.44
C ALA A 19 1.18 -0.92 12.71
N VAL A 20 1.31 -0.48 11.46
CA VAL A 20 2.52 -0.60 10.65
C VAL A 20 2.90 0.79 10.17
N PHE A 21 4.12 1.21 10.44
CA PHE A 21 4.69 2.44 9.90
C PHE A 21 5.59 2.08 8.72
N VAL A 22 5.29 2.65 7.54
CA VAL A 22 6.06 2.40 6.32
C VAL A 22 6.72 3.70 5.89
N PHE A 23 8.03 3.64 5.69
CA PHE A 23 8.84 4.73 5.15
C PHE A 23 9.34 4.36 3.76
N GLY A 24 9.44 5.33 2.86
CA GLY A 24 9.90 5.11 1.51
C GLY A 24 9.57 6.26 0.58
N ASP A 25 9.52 5.95 -0.71
CA ASP A 25 9.17 6.87 -1.80
C ASP A 25 7.82 6.46 -2.42
N SER A 26 7.60 6.89 -3.67
CA SER A 26 6.47 6.51 -4.52
C SER A 26 6.04 5.04 -4.46
N ILE A 27 6.98 4.10 -4.32
CA ILE A 27 6.68 2.65 -4.28
C ILE A 27 5.82 2.31 -3.06
N MET A 28 5.97 3.02 -1.96
CA MET A 28 5.24 2.75 -0.71
C MET A 28 4.09 3.72 -0.47
N ASP A 29 3.94 4.75 -1.30
CA ASP A 29 2.99 5.83 -1.10
C ASP A 29 1.55 5.40 -1.45
N THR A 30 0.66 5.51 -0.47
CA THR A 30 -0.77 5.20 -0.57
C THR A 30 -1.63 6.42 -0.93
N GLY A 31 -1.01 7.57 -1.22
CA GLY A 31 -1.67 8.81 -1.64
C GLY A 31 -1.34 10.02 -0.78
N ASN A 32 -0.25 10.00 -0.01
CA ASN A 32 0.19 11.10 0.87
C ASN A 32 0.33 12.42 0.10
N ASN A 33 0.77 12.36 -1.16
CA ASN A 33 0.98 13.55 -1.99
C ASN A 33 -0.31 14.24 -2.44
N ASN A 34 -1.49 13.60 -2.33
CA ASN A 34 -2.75 14.17 -2.83
C ASN A 34 -3.13 15.49 -2.13
N ASN A 35 -2.66 15.68 -0.89
CA ASN A 35 -2.95 16.86 -0.08
C ASN A 35 -1.83 17.90 -0.10
N MET A 36 -0.81 17.72 -0.96
CA MET A 36 0.32 18.62 -1.09
C MET A 36 0.32 19.31 -2.46
N THR A 37 0.81 20.55 -2.51
CA THR A 37 1.03 21.28 -3.76
C THR A 37 2.31 20.78 -4.43
N THR A 38 2.21 19.63 -5.09
CA THR A 38 3.33 18.97 -5.79
C THR A 38 2.89 18.43 -7.15
N PRO A 39 3.78 18.42 -8.16
CA PRO A 39 3.53 17.69 -9.40
C PRO A 39 3.53 16.17 -9.19
N SER A 40 4.11 15.66 -8.10
CA SER A 40 4.22 14.23 -7.79
C SER A 40 2.92 13.66 -7.20
N ARG A 41 1.78 13.89 -7.84
CA ARG A 41 0.49 13.30 -7.47
C ARG A 41 0.15 12.15 -8.43
N CYS A 42 -0.67 11.21 -7.97
CA CYS A 42 -1.16 10.08 -8.78
C CYS A 42 -2.67 9.87 -8.62
N ASN A 43 -3.40 10.96 -8.38
CA ASN A 43 -4.87 10.98 -8.30
C ASN A 43 -5.52 11.31 -9.66
N PHE A 44 -4.89 10.88 -10.76
CA PHE A 44 -5.37 11.09 -12.13
C PHE A 44 -5.05 9.87 -13.03
N PRO A 45 -5.71 9.70 -14.18
CA PRO A 45 -5.41 8.61 -15.11
C PRO A 45 -3.97 8.67 -15.66
N PRO A 46 -3.27 7.54 -15.86
CA PRO A 46 -3.80 6.18 -15.90
C PRO A 46 -3.77 5.43 -14.55
N TYR A 47 -3.38 6.09 -13.45
CA TYR A 47 -3.26 5.44 -12.13
C TYR A 47 -4.61 4.94 -11.61
N GLY A 48 -4.58 3.87 -10.80
CA GLY A 48 -5.79 3.29 -10.22
C GLY A 48 -6.73 2.55 -11.19
N LYS A 49 -6.30 2.24 -12.41
CA LYS A 49 -7.10 1.52 -13.41
C LYS A 49 -7.68 0.19 -12.91
N ASP A 50 -6.96 -0.51 -12.03
CA ASP A 50 -7.35 -1.81 -11.49
C ASP A 50 -8.14 -1.69 -10.16
N PHE A 51 -8.32 -0.48 -9.63
CA PHE A 51 -9.26 -0.24 -8.54
C PHE A 51 -10.71 -0.28 -9.04
N GLN A 52 -11.64 -0.48 -8.11
CA GLN A 52 -13.07 -0.47 -8.42
C GLN A 52 -13.46 0.85 -9.09
N GLY A 53 -14.01 0.75 -10.30
CA GLY A 53 -14.39 1.91 -11.11
C GLY A 53 -13.23 2.65 -11.78
N GLY A 54 -12.00 2.11 -11.72
CA GLY A 54 -10.81 2.75 -12.29
C GLY A 54 -10.44 4.07 -11.60
N ILE A 55 -10.83 4.25 -10.33
CA ILE A 55 -10.68 5.50 -9.60
C ILE A 55 -9.23 5.63 -9.10
N PRO A 56 -8.49 6.67 -9.53
CA PRO A 56 -7.16 6.95 -9.02
C PRO A 56 -7.19 7.34 -7.53
N THR A 57 -6.39 6.69 -6.70
CA THR A 57 -6.35 6.95 -5.24
C THR A 57 -5.12 7.73 -4.78
N GLY A 58 -4.17 8.04 -5.67
CA GLY A 58 -2.88 8.65 -5.30
C GLY A 58 -1.73 7.65 -5.18
N ARG A 59 -1.99 6.35 -5.34
CA ARG A 59 -0.95 5.32 -5.45
C ARG A 59 -0.25 5.42 -6.80
N PHE A 60 1.08 5.29 -6.80
CA PHE A 60 1.92 5.26 -8.00
C PHE A 60 1.83 3.90 -8.72
N SER A 61 0.61 3.39 -8.92
CA SER A 61 0.30 2.07 -9.47
C SER A 61 -1.11 2.05 -10.07
N ASN A 62 -1.45 1.01 -10.83
CA ASN A 62 -2.83 0.76 -11.25
C ASN A 62 -3.71 0.22 -10.11
N GLY A 63 -3.11 -0.25 -9.02
CA GLY A 63 -3.82 -0.82 -7.88
C GLY A 63 -3.08 -0.62 -6.57
N LYS A 64 -3.14 -1.63 -5.70
CA LYS A 64 -2.45 -1.63 -4.41
C LYS A 64 -0.93 -1.53 -4.56
N VAL A 65 -0.30 -0.80 -3.65
CA VAL A 65 1.16 -0.74 -3.48
C VAL A 65 1.62 -1.74 -2.40
N PRO A 66 2.91 -2.09 -2.29
CA PRO A 66 3.41 -3.03 -1.29
C PRO A 66 2.98 -2.71 0.15
N SER A 67 2.90 -1.44 0.55
CA SER A 67 2.44 -1.03 1.87
C SER A 67 0.99 -1.42 2.16
N ASP A 68 0.10 -1.40 1.16
CA ASP A 68 -1.27 -1.93 1.30
C ASP A 68 -1.25 -3.44 1.57
N LEU A 69 -0.39 -4.18 0.87
CA LEU A 69 -0.31 -5.63 1.02
C LEU A 69 0.22 -5.99 2.40
N ILE A 70 1.25 -5.28 2.88
CA ILE A 70 1.81 -5.46 4.21
C ILE A 70 0.76 -5.14 5.28
N GLY A 71 0.07 -4.00 5.18
CA GLY A 71 -1.02 -3.64 6.11
C GLY A 71 -2.13 -4.68 6.13
N ASN A 72 -2.55 -5.18 4.95
CA ASN A 72 -3.57 -6.25 4.86
C ASN A 72 -3.10 -7.56 5.52
N ILE A 73 -1.84 -7.95 5.33
CA ILE A 73 -1.33 -9.22 5.88
C ILE A 73 -1.12 -9.14 7.40
N LEU A 74 -0.65 -7.99 7.90
CA LEU A 74 -0.24 -7.82 9.29
C LEU A 74 -1.37 -7.34 10.20
N CYS A 75 -2.23 -6.44 9.72
CA CYS A 75 -3.24 -5.78 10.55
C CYS A 75 -4.65 -6.36 10.36
N ASN A 76 -5.03 -6.82 9.16
CA ASN A 76 -6.37 -7.41 8.91
C ASN A 76 -6.46 -8.90 9.28
N LYS A 77 -5.64 -9.35 10.24
CA LYS A 77 -5.76 -10.70 10.84
C LYS A 77 -6.74 -10.73 12.02
N ILE A 78 -7.59 -9.70 12.14
CA ILE A 78 -8.66 -9.52 13.12
C ILE A 78 -9.98 -9.40 12.35
#